data_AF-A0A9D5EXJ0-F1
#
_entry.id   AF-A0A9D5EXJ0-F1
#
_cell.length_a   1.000
_cell.length_b   1.000
_cell.length_c   1.000
_cell.angle_alpha   90.00
_cell.angle_beta   90.00
_cell.angle_gamma   90.00
#
_symmetry.space_group_name_H-M   'P 1'
#
loop_
_entity.id
_entity.type
_entity.pdbx_description
1 polymer ?
#
loop_
_entity_poly.entity_id
_entity_poly.type
_entity_poly.pdbx_seq_one_letter_code
_entity_poly.pdbx_strand_id
1 'polypeptide(L)' 'MTQDELKALVGQAALQYVTPGEIVGVGTGSTVNKFIDALA' A
#
# COMPACT_ATOMS: atom_id res chain seq x y z
N MET A 1 -6.67 0.84 -17.71
CA MET A 1 -6.05 1.03 -16.39
C MET A 1 -4.67 1.60 -16.59
N THR A 2 -4.35 2.70 -15.94
CA THR A 2 -3.00 3.28 -15.97
C THR A 2 -2.10 2.55 -14.96
N GLN A 3 -0.78 2.67 -15.13
CA GLN A 3 0.17 2.07 -14.20
C GLN A 3 -0.03 2.60 -12.76
N ASP A 4 -0.40 3.88 -12.62
CA ASP A 4 -0.64 4.49 -11.32
C ASP A 4 -1.93 4.00 -10.68
N GLU A 5 -2.99 3.77 -11.48
CA GLU A 5 -4.21 3.11 -11.00
C GLU A 5 -3.92 1.69 -10.52
N LEU A 6 -3.08 0.93 -11.23
CA LEU A 6 -2.68 -0.42 -10.81
C LEU A 6 -1.90 -0.38 -9.49
N LYS A 7 -0.98 0.57 -9.32
CA LYS A 7 -0.26 0.76 -8.05
C LYS A 7 -1.19 1.11 -6.90
N ALA A 8 -2.19 1.96 -7.14
CA ALA A 8 -3.18 2.33 -6.13
C ALA A 8 -4.01 1.12 -5.68
N LEU A 9 -4.46 0.28 -6.63
CA LEU A 9 -5.21 -0.94 -6.31
C LEU A 9 -4.37 -1.95 -5.52
N VAL A 10 -3.08 -2.11 -5.87
CA VAL A 10 -2.16 -2.97 -5.10
C VAL A 10 -1.96 -2.43 -3.69
N GLY A 11 -1.79 -1.12 -3.54
CA GLY A 11 -1.68 -0.47 -2.22
C GLY A 11 -2.89 -0.74 -1.34
N GLN A 12 -4.11 -0.58 -1.88
CA GLN A 12 -5.34 -0.89 -1.15
C GLN A 12 -5.45 -2.39 -0.83
N ALA A 13 -5.14 -3.27 -1.78
CA ALA A 13 -5.19 -4.71 -1.57
C ALA A 13 -4.22 -5.16 -0.48
N ALA A 14 -3.08 -4.51 -0.32
CA ALA A 14 -2.11 -4.86 0.73
C ALA A 14 -2.61 -4.61 2.16
N LEU A 15 -3.59 -3.71 2.35
CA LEU A 15 -4.17 -3.44 3.67
C LEU A 15 -4.84 -4.65 4.30
N GLN A 16 -5.37 -5.59 3.49
CA GLN A 16 -6.02 -6.80 4.01
C GLN A 16 -5.07 -7.71 4.79
N TYR A 17 -3.75 -7.51 4.63
CA TYR A 17 -2.71 -8.30 5.29
C TYR A 17 -2.10 -7.57 6.51
N VAL A 18 -2.53 -6.33 6.78
CA VAL A 18 -2.03 -5.55 7.91
C VAL A 18 -2.85 -5.87 9.16
N THR A 19 -2.19 -6.38 10.19
CA THR A 19 -2.81 -6.57 11.50
C THR A 19 -2.80 -5.25 12.29
N PRO A 20 -3.95 -4.80 12.82
CA PRO A 20 -3.99 -3.60 13.66
C PRO A 20 -3.09 -3.73 14.90
N GLY A 21 -2.32 -2.68 15.19
CA GLY A 21 -1.45 -2.61 16.37
C GLY A 21 -0.07 -3.27 16.21
N GLU A 22 0.22 -3.87 15.06
CA GLU A 22 1.55 -4.38 14.74
C GLU A 22 2.44 -3.32 14.08
N ILE A 23 3.76 -3.47 14.23
CA ILE A 23 4.74 -2.65 13.51
C ILE A 23 4.90 -3.24 12.11
N VAL A 24 4.52 -2.46 11.09
CA VAL A 24 4.63 -2.86 9.68
C VAL A 24 5.92 -2.32 9.07
N GLY A 25 6.76 -3.20 8.53
CA GLY A 25 7.91 -2.80 7.73
C GLY A 25 7.49 -2.34 6.34
N VAL A 26 7.90 -1.15 5.92
CA VAL A 26 7.60 -0.60 4.60
C VAL A 26 8.84 -0.59 3.71
N GLY A 27 8.66 -0.94 2.43
CA GLY A 27 9.69 -0.81 1.40
C GLY A 27 9.82 0.62 0.87
N THR A 28 10.46 0.79 -0.29
CA THR A 28 10.55 2.09 -0.98
C THR A 28 10.05 1.99 -2.43
N GLY A 29 9.57 3.11 -2.97
CA GLY A 29 9.16 3.23 -4.38
C GLY A 29 7.69 3.62 -4.58
N SER A 30 7.34 3.98 -5.82
CA SER A 30 6.03 4.57 -6.15
C SER A 30 4.81 3.70 -5.81
N THR A 31 4.96 2.38 -5.82
CA THR A 31 3.89 1.46 -5.37
C THR A 31 3.70 1.48 -3.86
N VAL A 32 4.81 1.55 -3.11
CA VAL A 32 4.76 1.61 -1.64
C VAL A 32 4.17 2.93 -1.17
N ASN A 33 4.41 4.03 -1.88
CA ASN A 33 3.74 5.31 -1.58
C ASN A 33 2.22 5.16 -1.59
N LYS A 34 1.65 4.47 -2.58
CA LYS A 34 0.21 4.23 -2.64
C LYS A 34 -0.31 3.34 -1.50
N PHE A 35 0.52 2.42 -0.99
CA PHE A 35 0.20 1.64 0.20
C PHE A 35 0.20 2.50 1.46
N ILE A 36 1.20 3.37 1.63
CA ILE A 36 1.28 4.32 2.75
C ILE A 36 0.08 5.26 2.72
N ASP A 37 -0.26 5.81 1.54
CA ASP A 37 -1.43 6.68 1.35
C ASP A 37 -2.74 5.97 1.71
N ALA A 38 -2.82 4.65 1.54
CA ALA A 38 -4.00 3.86 1.88
C ALA A 38 -4.06 3.45 3.37
N LEU A 39 -2.93 3.51 4.07
CA LEU A 39 -2.77 3.23 5.50
C LEU A 39 -3.06 4.45 6.38
N ALA A 40 -2.81 5.65 5.85
CA ALA A 40 -3.03 6.94 6.50
C ALA A 40 -4.51 7.34 6.49
#